data_AF-A0A062VNB8-F1
#
_entry.id   AF-A0A062VNB8-F1
#
_cell.length_a   1.000
_cell.length_b   1.000
_cell.length_c   1.000
_cell.angle_alpha   90.00
_cell.angle_beta   90.00
_cell.angle_gamma   90.00
#
_symmetry.space_group_name_H-M   'P 1'
#
loop_
_entity.id
_entity.type
_entity.pdbx_description
1 polymer ?
#
loop_
_entity_poly.entity_id
_entity_poly.type
_entity_poly.pdbx_seq_one_letter_code
_entity_poly.pdbx_strand_id
1 'polypeptide(L)' 'MKYWIVIEWNQASGQPRAVDNGELFWTKGEAESVALAERESTTKVGRCEEYTVHEIELDRYR' A
#
# COMPACT_ATOMS: atom_id res chain seq x y z
N MET A 1 11.75 10.60 10.14
CA MET A 1 10.53 11.21 9.54
C MET A 1 9.60 10.05 9.24
N LYS A 2 8.31 10.16 9.59
CA LYS A 2 7.36 9.05 9.37
C LYS A 2 6.87 9.09 7.93
N TYR A 3 6.85 7.94 7.32
CA TYR A 3 6.30 7.70 6.00
C TYR A 3 5.28 6.57 6.08
N TRP A 4 4.40 6.49 5.10
CA TRP A 4 3.46 5.40 4.98
C TRP A 4 3.61 4.73 3.63
N ILE A 5 3.40 3.42 3.58
CA ILE A 5 3.37 2.63 2.35
C ILE A 5 2.07 1.83 2.30
N VAL A 6 1.60 1.54 1.10
CA VAL A 6 0.48 0.63 0.86
C VAL A 6 1.02 -0.70 0.35
N ILE A 7 0.60 -1.79 1.00
CA ILE A 7 0.96 -3.16 0.65
C ILE A 7 -0.28 -3.89 0.16
N GLU A 8 -0.21 -4.41 -1.07
CA GLU A 8 -1.16 -5.35 -1.66
C GLU A 8 -0.74 -6.78 -1.29
N TRP A 9 -1.63 -7.53 -0.66
CA TRP A 9 -1.51 -8.97 -0.46
C TRP A 9 -2.16 -9.69 -1.64
N ASN A 10 -1.34 -10.01 -2.64
CA ASN A 10 -1.79 -10.69 -3.82
C ASN A 10 -2.13 -12.16 -3.51
N GLN A 11 -3.41 -12.52 -3.63
CA GLN A 11 -3.87 -13.88 -3.32
C GLN A 11 -3.41 -14.92 -4.34
N ALA A 12 -3.14 -14.53 -5.59
CA ALA A 12 -2.69 -15.45 -6.63
C ALA A 12 -1.23 -15.86 -6.44
N SER A 13 -0.36 -14.94 -6.05
CA SER A 13 1.06 -15.23 -5.79
C SER A 13 1.35 -15.60 -4.33
N GLY A 14 0.46 -15.24 -3.40
CA GLY A 14 0.69 -15.37 -1.95
C GLY A 14 1.78 -14.44 -1.42
N GLN A 15 2.24 -13.47 -2.21
CA GLN A 15 3.34 -12.57 -1.86
C GLN A 15 2.84 -11.13 -1.70
N PRO A 16 3.30 -10.40 -0.67
CA PRO A 16 3.03 -8.98 -0.55
C PRO A 16 3.79 -8.20 -1.63
N ARG A 17 3.15 -7.15 -2.16
CA ARG A 17 3.73 -6.21 -3.12
C ARG A 17 3.49 -4.78 -2.64
N ALA A 18 4.50 -3.93 -2.77
CA ALA A 18 4.31 -2.50 -2.59
C ALA A 18 3.52 -1.90 -3.76
N VAL A 19 2.45 -1.17 -3.43
CA VAL A 19 1.64 -0.41 -4.40
C VAL A 19 2.44 0.82 -4.86
N ASP A 20 2.08 1.37 -6.04
CA ASP A 20 2.70 2.57 -6.62
C ASP A 20 4.23 2.50 -6.71
N ASN A 21 4.76 1.33 -7.10
CA ASN A 21 6.19 1.06 -7.18
C ASN A 21 6.97 1.38 -5.88
N GLY A 22 6.29 1.31 -4.72
CA GLY A 22 6.90 1.61 -3.43
C GLY A 22 6.95 3.10 -3.09
N GLU A 23 6.04 3.90 -3.64
CA GLU A 23 5.87 5.30 -3.24
C GLU A 23 5.62 5.42 -1.73
N LEU A 24 6.27 6.41 -1.12
CA LEU A 24 6.17 6.74 0.29
C LEU A 24 5.27 7.96 0.47
N PHE A 25 4.21 7.79 1.24
CA PHE A 25 3.24 8.84 1.56
C PHE A 25 3.67 9.63 2.80
N TRP A 26 3.29 10.91 2.86
CA TRP A 26 3.64 11.84 3.93
C TRP A 26 2.60 11.87 5.05
N THR A 27 1.45 11.25 4.84
CA THR A 27 0.40 11.07 5.84
C THR A 27 -0.26 9.70 5.71
N LYS A 28 -0.79 9.19 6.83
CA LYS A 28 -1.58 7.96 6.85
C LYS A 28 -2.82 8.07 5.94
N GLY A 29 -3.47 9.24 5.93
CA GLY A 29 -4.71 9.47 5.17
C GLY A 29 -4.52 9.43 3.65
N GLU A 30 -3.38 9.91 3.14
CA GLU A 30 -3.00 9.74 1.73
C GLU A 30 -2.86 8.26 1.38
N ALA A 31 -2.10 7.51 2.18
CA ALA A 31 -1.92 6.07 1.97
C ALA A 31 -3.25 5.29 2.07
N GLU A 32 -4.13 5.64 3.01
CA GLU A 32 -5.47 5.04 3.13
C GLU A 32 -6.35 5.33 1.92
N SER A 33 -6.27 6.55 1.36
CA SER A 33 -7.01 6.93 0.16
C SER A 33 -6.55 6.13 -1.06
N VAL A 34 -5.24 5.94 -1.22
CA VAL A 34 -4.67 5.09 -2.28
C VAL A 34 -5.08 3.63 -2.09
N ALA A 35 -4.97 3.09 -0.87
CA ALA A 35 -5.38 1.72 -0.57
C ALA A 35 -6.87 1.47 -0.91
N LEU A 36 -7.74 2.45 -0.66
CA LEU A 36 -9.16 2.37 -1.03
C LEU A 36 -9.33 2.40 -2.56
N ALA A 37 -8.66 3.32 -3.25
CA ALA A 37 -8.74 3.44 -4.70
C ALA A 37 -8.26 2.17 -5.42
N GLU A 38 -7.15 1.58 -4.96
CA GLU A 38 -6.63 0.31 -5.49
C GLU A 38 -7.59 -0.85 -5.23
N ARG A 39 -8.17 -0.94 -4.03
CA ARG A 39 -9.18 -1.94 -3.68
C ARG A 39 -10.40 -1.83 -4.59
N GLU A 40 -10.91 -0.63 -4.81
CA GLU A 40 -12.05 -0.41 -5.73
C GLU A 40 -11.70 -0.76 -7.18
N SER A 41 -10.50 -0.40 -7.63
CA SER A 41 -10.00 -0.72 -8.98
C SER A 41 -9.91 -2.22 -9.22
N THR A 42 -9.33 -2.95 -8.27
CA THR A 42 -9.16 -4.42 -8.35
C THR A 42 -10.47 -5.18 -8.17
N THR A 43 -11.37 -4.70 -7.31
CA THR A 43 -12.72 -5.28 -7.15
C THR A 43 -13.52 -5.19 -8.45
N LYS A 44 -13.38 -4.10 -9.23
CA LYS A 44 -14.06 -3.93 -10.54
C LYS A 44 -13.68 -5.01 -11.56
N VAL A 45 -12.48 -5.58 -11.45
CA VAL A 45 -12.00 -6.66 -12.32
C VAL A 45 -12.13 -8.05 -11.66
N GLY A 46 -12.92 -8.16 -10.58
CA GLY A 46 -13.22 -9.41 -9.90
C GLY A 46 -12.10 -9.94 -9.01
N ARG A 47 -11.12 -9.10 -8.67
CA ARG A 47 -10.04 -9.47 -7.75
C ARG A 47 -10.37 -9.04 -6.32
N CYS A 48 -9.87 -9.79 -5.33
CA CYS A 48 -10.19 -9.62 -3.90
C CYS A 48 -8.94 -9.48 -3.03
N GLU A 49 -7.90 -8.81 -3.54
CA GLU A 49 -6.68 -8.58 -2.75
C GLU A 49 -6.95 -7.74 -1.51
N GLU A 50 -6.14 -8.00 -0.48
CA GLU A 50 -6.13 -7.20 0.72
C GLU A 50 -5.11 -6.08 0.59
N TYR A 51 -5.48 -4.88 1.03
CA TYR A 51 -4.62 -3.69 1.02
C TYR A 51 -4.44 -3.20 2.45
N THR A 52 -3.18 -3.07 2.86
CA THR A 52 -2.78 -2.69 4.22
C THR A 52 -1.87 -1.47 4.18
N VAL A 53 -1.99 -0.59 5.17
CA VAL A 53 -1.15 0.62 5.30
C VAL A 53 -0.15 0.40 6.43
N HIS A 54 1.13 0.59 6.13
CA HIS A 54 2.21 0.42 7.09
C HIS A 54 2.96 1.73 7.32
N GLU A 55 3.21 2.05 8.58
CA GLU A 55 4.12 3.13 8.95
C GLU A 55 5.56 2.65 8.78
N ILE A 56 6.37 3.45 8.11
CA ILE A 56 7.81 3.25 7.94
C ILE A 56 8.52 4.42 8.59
N GLU A 57 9.49 4.11 9.43
CA GLU A 57 10.48 5.07 9.87
C GLU A 57 11.71 4.91 8.98
N LEU A 58 11.93 5.91 8.12
CA LEU A 58 13.22 6.02 7.45
C LEU A 58 14.20 6.58 8.47
N ASP A 59 15.03 5.68 8.96
CA ASP A 59 16.18 6.00 9.78
C ASP A 59 17.08 6.94 8.97
N ARG A 60 17.26 8.17 9.46
CA ARG A 60 18.23 9.11 8.92
C ARG A 60 19.63 8.61 9.31
N TYR A 61 20.14 7.57 8.66
CA TYR A 61 21.53 7.16 8.78
C TYR A 61 22.04 6.78 7.38
N ARG A 62 23.02 7.46 6.78
CA ARG A 62 24.15 8.20 7.35
C ARG A 62 24.20 9.67 6.91
#